data_AF-Q5L1H9-F1
#
_entry.id   AF-Q5L1H9-F1
#
_cell.length_a   1.000
_cell.length_b   1.000
_cell.length_c   1.000
_cell.angle_alpha   90.00
_cell.angle_beta   90.00
_cell.angle_gamma   90.00
#
_symmetry.space_group_name_H-M   'P 1'
#
loop_
_entity.id
_entity.type
_entity.pdbx_description
1 polymer ?
#
loop_
_entity_poly.entity_id
_entity_poly.type
_entity_poly.pdbx_seq_one_letter_code
_entity_poly.pdbx_strand_id
1 'polypeptide(L)'
;MDKTKLYPEAPLTSSQWGELDELVIETARRQLVGRRFIDLYGPLGEGVQSVANDIYMNPEQGDMSFHGKELSLSEPARRVHLTIPLLYKDFILYWRDIEQAKQLGSPIDFSAAANAAQQCALLEDDLIFNGSTEFDVPGIMNVKGKIAHIRSDWMKSGNAFTDVVEARNKLLQLGHTGPYALVLSPELYALIHRVHEGTHVLEIEHIRELMTAGIYQTPVIKGKRGVVIDTGRQNIDLAVAVDVQTAFLDTENMNYLFRVYESVVPRIKRPSAICTLEDPNESA
;
A
#
# COMPACT_ATOMS: atom_id res chain seq x y z
N MET A 1 22.18 -8.79 -8.08
CA MET A 1 23.01 -9.98 -7.77
C MET A 1 22.83 -10.99 -8.88
N ASP A 2 23.87 -11.73 -9.25
CA ASP A 2 23.77 -12.74 -10.29
C ASP A 2 23.05 -13.98 -9.72
N LYS A 3 21.73 -14.08 -9.92
CA LYS A 3 20.89 -15.13 -9.33
C LYS A 3 21.31 -16.54 -9.73
N THR A 4 21.99 -16.68 -10.87
CA THR A 4 22.57 -17.95 -11.30
C THR A 4 23.66 -18.47 -10.37
N LYS A 5 24.37 -17.57 -9.67
CA LYS A 5 25.37 -17.94 -8.64
C LYS A 5 24.73 -18.21 -7.29
N LEU A 6 23.59 -17.58 -7.01
CA LEU A 6 22.85 -17.77 -5.77
C LEU A 6 22.06 -19.09 -5.79
N TYR A 7 21.52 -19.46 -6.95
CA TYR A 7 20.73 -20.66 -7.18
C TYR A 7 21.36 -21.51 -8.30
N PRO A 8 22.48 -22.21 -8.04
CA PRO A 8 23.17 -23.00 -9.06
C PRO A 8 22.35 -24.21 -9.55
N GLU A 9 21.37 -24.66 -8.76
CA GLU A 9 20.50 -25.80 -9.08
C GLU A 9 19.26 -25.42 -9.89
N ALA A 10 19.00 -24.12 -10.08
CA ALA A 10 17.85 -23.65 -10.84
C ALA A 10 18.01 -23.96 -12.35
N PRO A 11 16.96 -24.46 -13.03
CA PRO A 11 17.02 -24.89 -14.43
C PRO A 11 16.93 -23.74 -15.44
N LEU A 12 17.29 -22.52 -15.03
CA LEU A 12 17.09 -21.28 -15.78
C LEU A 12 18.43 -20.63 -16.11
N THR A 13 18.55 -20.11 -17.33
CA THR A 13 19.67 -19.28 -17.76
C THR A 13 19.57 -17.87 -17.17
N SER A 14 20.67 -17.10 -17.22
CA SER A 14 20.67 -15.70 -16.77
C SER A 14 19.64 -14.82 -17.51
N SER A 15 19.42 -15.05 -18.80
CA SER A 15 18.39 -14.35 -19.59
C SER A 15 16.98 -14.66 -19.07
N GLN A 16 16.69 -15.94 -18.83
CA GLN A 16 15.37 -16.39 -18.35
C GLN A 16 15.07 -15.89 -16.93
N TRP A 17 16.08 -15.79 -16.07
CA TRP A 17 15.94 -15.14 -14.77
C TRP A 17 15.60 -13.65 -14.90
N GLY A 18 16.22 -12.96 -15.85
CA GLY A 18 15.90 -11.55 -16.14
C GLY A 18 14.46 -11.36 -16.59
N GLU A 19 13.99 -12.20 -17.52
CA GLU A 19 12.60 -12.20 -18.00
C GLU A 19 11.60 -12.47 -16.87
N LEU A 20 11.89 -13.44 -16.00
CA LEU A 20 11.06 -13.78 -14.85
C LEU A 20 10.98 -12.61 -13.86
N ASP A 21 12.11 -11.99 -13.54
CA ASP A 21 12.17 -10.86 -12.61
C ASP A 21 11.46 -9.62 -13.15
N GLU A 22 11.66 -9.30 -14.43
CA GLU A 22 10.99 -8.19 -15.10
C GLU A 22 9.47 -8.37 -15.08
N LEU A 23 8.99 -9.58 -15.42
CA LEU A 23 7.57 -9.90 -15.41
C LEU A 23 6.96 -9.77 -14.00
N VAL A 24 7.66 -10.26 -12.97
CA VAL A 24 7.21 -10.19 -11.57
C VAL A 24 7.14 -8.75 -11.09
N ILE A 25 8.17 -7.95 -11.36
CA ILE A 25 8.20 -6.53 -10.98
C ILE A 25 7.11 -5.74 -11.72
N GLU A 26 6.94 -5.98 -13.02
CA GLU A 26 5.91 -5.31 -13.82
C GLU A 26 4.50 -5.65 -13.31
N THR A 27 4.25 -6.94 -13.03
CA THR A 27 2.97 -7.41 -12.52
C THR A 27 2.67 -6.81 -11.14
N ALA A 28 3.65 -6.81 -10.23
CA ALA A 28 3.52 -6.21 -8.92
C ALA A 28 3.22 -4.71 -9.01
N ARG A 29 4.00 -3.94 -9.81
CA ARG A 29 3.80 -2.48 -9.99
C ARG A 29 2.41 -2.12 -10.49
N ARG A 30 1.83 -2.93 -11.37
CA ARG A 30 0.47 -2.69 -11.90
C ARG A 30 -0.59 -2.84 -10.82
N GLN A 31 -0.42 -3.77 -9.90
CA GLN A 31 -1.39 -4.10 -8.86
C GLN A 31 -1.24 -3.25 -7.59
N LEU A 32 -0.02 -2.88 -7.21
CA LEU A 32 0.25 -2.11 -6.00
C LEU A 32 -0.37 -0.71 -6.05
N VAL A 33 -1.25 -0.43 -5.09
CA VAL A 33 -1.88 0.87 -4.91
C VAL A 33 -1.21 1.65 -3.77
N GLY A 34 -0.88 0.99 -2.65
CA GLY A 34 -0.31 1.64 -1.47
C GLY A 34 0.95 2.45 -1.77
N ARG A 35 1.90 1.86 -2.53
CA ARG A 35 3.16 2.50 -2.90
C ARG A 35 3.03 3.72 -3.82
N ARG A 36 1.85 3.98 -4.39
CA ARG A 36 1.65 5.13 -5.30
C ARG A 36 1.53 6.45 -4.56
N PHE A 37 1.07 6.40 -3.31
CA PHE A 37 0.85 7.59 -2.48
C PHE A 37 1.59 7.53 -1.14
N ILE A 38 2.19 6.39 -0.77
CA ILE A 38 2.99 6.26 0.45
C ILE A 38 4.48 6.34 0.09
N ASP A 39 5.22 7.20 0.78
CA ASP A 39 6.67 7.29 0.62
C ASP A 39 7.37 6.02 1.12
N LEU A 40 8.36 5.56 0.36
CA LEU A 40 9.13 4.36 0.70
C LEU A 40 10.32 4.72 1.60
N TYR A 41 10.55 3.87 2.61
CA TYR A 41 11.70 3.94 3.51
C TYR A 41 12.49 2.63 3.44
N GLY A 42 13.64 2.66 2.78
CA GLY A 42 14.48 1.48 2.58
C GLY A 42 15.18 1.51 1.23
N PRO A 43 15.72 0.37 0.76
CA PRO A 43 15.72 -0.96 1.38
C PRO A 43 16.63 -1.04 2.63
N LEU A 44 16.16 -1.68 3.70
CA LEU A 44 16.92 -1.83 4.96
C LEU A 44 17.84 -3.07 4.97
N GLY A 45 17.58 -4.05 4.11
CA GLY A 45 18.33 -5.29 3.99
C GLY A 45 17.67 -6.47 4.70
N GLU A 46 18.03 -7.68 4.25
CA GLU A 46 17.44 -8.97 4.67
C GLU A 46 17.58 -9.28 6.17
N GLY A 47 18.59 -8.71 6.84
CA GLY A 47 18.83 -8.92 8.27
C GLY A 47 17.97 -8.07 9.20
N VAL A 48 17.20 -7.10 8.68
CA VAL A 48 16.41 -6.18 9.49
C VAL A 48 15.02 -6.77 9.74
N GLN A 49 14.76 -7.13 10.99
CA GLN A 49 13.50 -7.79 11.40
C GLN A 49 12.53 -6.84 12.13
N SER A 50 13.00 -5.69 12.61
CA SER A 50 12.15 -4.72 13.30
C SER A 50 12.56 -3.29 13.00
N VAL A 51 11.59 -2.38 13.06
CA VAL A 51 11.76 -0.95 12.90
C VAL A 51 11.08 -0.19 14.02
N ALA A 52 11.73 0.86 14.50
CA ALA A 52 11.10 1.79 15.42
C ALA A 52 10.13 2.71 14.67
N ASN A 53 8.99 2.97 15.28
CA ASN A 53 8.00 3.95 14.85
C ASN A 53 7.66 4.87 16.03
N ASP A 54 7.87 6.16 15.83
CA ASP A 54 7.57 7.21 16.80
C ASP A 54 6.21 7.82 16.45
N ILE A 55 5.26 7.70 17.37
CA ILE A 55 3.87 8.14 17.19
C ILE A 55 3.70 9.53 17.79
N TYR A 56 3.19 10.46 16.98
CA TYR A 56 2.86 11.84 17.36
C TYR A 56 1.34 12.00 17.29
N MET A 57 0.70 12.37 18.40
CA MET A 57 -0.76 12.56 18.48
C MET A 57 -1.18 14.03 18.48
N ASN A 58 -0.37 14.92 19.06
CA ASN A 58 -0.73 16.33 19.22
C ASN A 58 0.06 17.19 18.23
N PRO A 59 -0.61 17.95 17.35
CA PRO A 59 0.04 18.99 16.57
C PRO A 59 0.32 20.18 17.48
N GLU A 60 1.55 20.29 17.98
CA GLU A 60 2.01 21.49 18.66
C GLU A 60 2.42 22.56 17.65
N GLN A 61 2.13 23.82 17.98
CA GLN A 61 2.58 24.96 17.18
C GLN A 61 4.04 25.27 17.50
N GLY A 62 4.76 25.80 16.51
CA GLY A 62 6.10 26.32 16.77
C GLY A 62 6.06 27.60 17.60
N ASP A 63 7.11 27.83 18.38
CA ASP A 63 7.25 29.04 19.17
C ASP A 63 7.80 30.22 18.36
N MET A 64 7.46 31.44 18.80
CA MET A 64 8.02 32.68 18.25
C MET A 64 8.74 33.44 19.35
N SER A 65 10.06 33.64 19.20
CA SER A 65 10.86 34.38 20.16
C SER A 65 12.01 35.11 19.49
N PHE A 66 12.28 36.35 19.89
CA PHE A 66 13.38 37.16 19.35
C PHE A 66 14.77 36.62 19.75
N HIS A 67 14.84 35.83 20.82
CA HIS A 67 16.09 35.32 21.39
C HIS A 67 16.10 33.80 21.63
N GLY A 68 15.03 33.08 21.28
CA GLY A 68 14.96 31.62 21.47
C GLY A 68 15.04 31.19 22.94
N LYS A 69 14.33 31.88 23.84
CA LYS A 69 14.43 31.66 25.30
C LYS A 69 13.81 30.35 25.78
N GLU A 70 12.83 29.83 25.06
CA GLU A 70 12.10 28.61 25.42
C GLU A 70 12.50 27.48 24.48
N LEU A 71 12.74 26.30 25.07
CA LEU A 71 13.06 25.08 24.35
C LEU A 71 11.79 24.22 24.30
N SER A 72 11.02 24.32 23.22
CA SER A 72 9.96 23.37 22.90
C SER A 72 10.50 22.28 21.98
N LEU A 73 10.48 21.04 22.46
CA LEU A 73 10.84 19.88 21.67
C LEU A 73 9.56 19.18 21.24
N SER A 74 9.47 18.80 19.96
CA SER A 74 8.39 17.93 19.50
C SER A 74 8.69 16.51 19.96
N GLU A 75 8.15 16.13 21.12
CA GLU A 75 8.36 14.80 21.70
C GLU A 75 7.34 13.79 21.15
N PRO A 76 7.76 12.55 20.82
CA PRO A 76 6.82 11.51 20.43
C PRO A 76 6.02 11.04 21.64
N ALA A 77 4.70 10.91 21.48
CA ALA A 77 3.81 10.43 22.53
C ALA A 77 4.13 8.97 22.93
N ARG A 78 4.58 8.17 21.95
CA ARG A 78 4.96 6.77 22.17
C ARG A 78 5.92 6.29 21.10
N ARG A 79 6.93 5.50 21.50
CA ARG A 79 7.76 4.70 20.60
C ARG A 79 7.24 3.26 20.60
N VAL A 80 7.01 2.71 19.40
CA VAL A 80 6.58 1.33 19.18
C VAL A 80 7.59 0.65 18.26
N HIS A 81 7.93 -0.61 18.54
CA HIS A 81 8.72 -1.43 17.64
C HIS A 81 7.78 -2.30 16.82
N LEU A 82 7.86 -2.16 15.50
CA LEU A 82 7.08 -2.95 14.56
C LEU A 82 7.97 -4.05 13.99
N THR A 83 7.48 -5.28 14.00
CA THR A 83 8.12 -6.42 13.33
C THR A 83 7.84 -6.33 11.84
N ILE A 84 8.84 -6.62 11.00
CA ILE A 84 8.67 -6.65 9.55
C ILE A 84 8.27 -8.09 9.16
N PRO A 85 7.02 -8.33 8.72
CA PRO A 85 6.60 -9.64 8.25
C PRO A 85 7.21 -9.94 6.88
N LEU A 86 7.39 -11.24 6.60
CA LEU A 86 7.72 -11.76 5.27
C LEU A 86 6.41 -12.05 4.53
N LEU A 87 6.15 -11.32 3.46
CA LEU A 87 5.04 -11.60 2.55
C LEU A 87 5.58 -12.49 1.43
N TYR A 88 4.92 -13.61 1.16
CA TYR A 88 5.39 -14.52 0.13
C TYR A 88 4.27 -15.31 -0.53
N LYS A 89 4.52 -15.72 -1.77
CA LYS A 89 3.68 -16.66 -2.50
C LYS A 89 4.54 -17.60 -3.35
N ASP A 90 4.24 -18.89 -3.22
CA ASP A 90 4.95 -19.94 -3.94
C ASP A 90 4.29 -20.23 -5.28
N PHE A 91 5.11 -20.56 -6.27
CA PHE A 91 4.69 -21.03 -7.59
C PHE A 91 5.60 -22.14 -8.09
N ILE A 92 5.10 -22.90 -9.06
CA ILE A 92 5.77 -24.07 -9.59
C ILE A 92 5.98 -23.87 -11.08
N LEU A 93 7.17 -24.20 -11.57
CA LEU A 93 7.42 -24.41 -13.00
C LEU A 93 7.61 -25.91 -13.26
N TYR A 94 6.82 -26.45 -14.18
CA TYR A 94 6.86 -27.88 -14.49
C TYR A 94 8.09 -28.21 -15.34
N TRP A 95 8.78 -29.29 -15.00
CA TRP A 95 9.99 -29.70 -15.72
C TRP A 95 9.73 -30.02 -17.18
N ARG A 96 8.62 -30.68 -17.47
CA ARG A 96 8.25 -31.05 -18.84
C ARG A 96 8.09 -29.82 -19.73
N ASP A 97 7.51 -28.75 -19.20
CA ASP A 97 7.25 -27.51 -19.94
C ASP A 97 8.57 -26.76 -20.21
N ILE A 98 9.48 -26.73 -19.23
CA ILE A 98 10.82 -26.15 -19.38
C ILE A 98 11.64 -26.91 -20.43
N GLU A 99 11.66 -28.25 -20.39
CA GLU A 99 12.39 -29.05 -21.37
C GLU A 99 11.78 -28.94 -22.77
N GLN A 100 10.45 -28.88 -22.87
CA GLN A 100 9.76 -28.62 -24.13
C GLN A 100 10.16 -27.26 -24.72
N ALA A 101 10.18 -26.21 -23.90
CA ALA A 101 10.58 -24.87 -24.32
C ALA A 101 12.04 -24.84 -24.82
N LYS A 102 12.95 -25.53 -24.13
CA LYS A 102 14.36 -25.69 -24.55
C LYS A 102 14.48 -26.42 -25.89
N GLN A 103 13.74 -27.51 -26.09
CA GLN A 103 13.79 -28.29 -27.33
C GLN A 103 13.22 -27.52 -28.54
N LEU A 104 12.14 -26.77 -28.34
CA LEU A 104 11.47 -26.00 -29.40
C LEU A 104 12.06 -24.60 -29.61
N GLY A 105 12.95 -24.15 -28.72
CA GLY A 105 13.47 -22.77 -28.73
C GLY A 105 12.37 -21.71 -28.50
N SER A 106 11.27 -22.08 -27.84
CA SER A 106 10.18 -21.16 -27.50
C SER A 106 10.40 -20.54 -26.12
N PRO A 107 9.86 -19.33 -25.84
CA PRO A 107 9.96 -18.73 -24.52
C PRO A 107 9.21 -19.57 -23.47
N ILE A 108 9.71 -19.58 -22.23
CA ILE A 108 9.07 -20.27 -21.11
C ILE A 108 7.85 -19.47 -20.67
N ASP A 109 6.75 -20.16 -20.35
CA ASP A 109 5.58 -19.52 -19.77
C ASP A 109 5.79 -19.23 -18.27
N PHE A 110 5.88 -17.95 -17.93
CA PHE A 110 6.00 -17.46 -16.55
C PHE A 110 4.68 -16.95 -15.96
N SER A 111 3.53 -17.32 -16.54
CA SER A 111 2.21 -16.92 -16.04
C SER A 111 1.97 -17.30 -14.57
N ALA A 112 2.54 -18.43 -14.11
CA ALA A 112 2.47 -18.84 -12.70
C ALA A 112 3.20 -17.85 -11.77
N ALA A 113 4.35 -17.31 -12.21
CA ALA A 113 5.10 -16.30 -11.47
C ALA A 113 4.34 -14.98 -11.40
N ALA A 114 3.73 -14.55 -12.51
CA ALA A 114 2.90 -13.35 -12.56
C ALA A 114 1.69 -13.45 -11.61
N ASN A 115 1.01 -14.60 -11.59
CA ASN A 115 -0.11 -14.83 -10.67
C ASN A 115 0.35 -14.80 -9.20
N ALA A 116 1.49 -15.41 -8.87
CA ALA A 116 2.05 -15.34 -7.52
C ALA A 116 2.43 -13.91 -7.11
N ALA A 117 3.03 -13.14 -8.03
CA ALA A 117 3.36 -11.73 -7.81
C ALA A 117 2.11 -10.87 -7.57
N GLN A 118 1.03 -11.09 -8.32
CA GLN A 118 -0.24 -10.40 -8.09
C GLN A 118 -0.80 -10.72 -6.69
N GLN A 119 -0.76 -11.98 -6.27
CA GLN A 119 -1.24 -12.36 -4.94
C GLN A 119 -0.39 -11.75 -3.82
N CYS A 120 0.93 -11.68 -4.00
CA CYS A 120 1.83 -11.00 -3.07
C CYS A 120 1.50 -9.50 -2.97
N ALA A 121 1.34 -8.82 -4.11
CA ALA A 121 0.98 -7.40 -4.15
C ALA A 121 -0.38 -7.09 -3.49
N LEU A 122 -1.38 -7.96 -3.68
CA LEU A 122 -2.66 -7.82 -3.00
C LEU A 122 -2.54 -8.01 -1.48
N LEU A 123 -1.66 -8.91 -1.05
CA LEU A 123 -1.37 -9.13 0.38
C LEU A 123 -0.63 -7.93 1.00
N GLU A 124 0.26 -7.27 0.26
CA GLU A 124 0.88 -6.00 0.69
C GLU A 124 -0.19 -4.92 0.89
N ASP A 125 -1.05 -4.69 -0.09
CA ASP A 125 -2.13 -3.70 0.05
C ASP A 125 -3.05 -4.05 1.25
N ASP A 126 -3.32 -5.34 1.50
CA ASP A 126 -4.06 -5.78 2.71
C ASP A 126 -3.35 -5.44 4.01
N LEU A 127 -2.05 -5.67 4.09
CA LEU A 127 -1.23 -5.28 5.23
C LEU A 127 -1.25 -3.76 5.44
N ILE A 128 -1.21 -2.97 4.37
CA ILE A 128 -1.22 -1.50 4.44
C ILE A 128 -2.58 -0.98 4.94
N PHE A 129 -3.69 -1.43 4.36
CA PHE A 129 -5.01 -0.89 4.66
C PHE A 129 -5.64 -1.52 5.91
N ASN A 130 -5.64 -2.85 6.01
CA ASN A 130 -6.31 -3.58 7.08
C ASN A 130 -5.36 -3.93 8.24
N GLY A 131 -4.05 -4.02 7.99
CA GLY A 131 -3.07 -4.40 9.00
C GLY A 131 -3.04 -5.90 9.24
N SER A 132 -2.24 -6.33 10.23
CA SER A 132 -2.17 -7.73 10.63
C SER A 132 -2.32 -7.86 12.14
N THR A 133 -3.29 -8.66 12.57
CA THR A 133 -3.53 -8.97 13.98
C THR A 133 -2.46 -9.89 14.56
N GLU A 134 -1.83 -10.73 13.72
CA GLU A 134 -0.79 -11.68 14.14
C GLU A 134 0.51 -10.97 14.53
N PHE A 135 0.85 -9.90 13.83
CA PHE A 135 2.07 -9.11 14.05
C PHE A 135 1.84 -7.80 14.81
N ASP A 136 0.62 -7.57 15.31
CA ASP A 136 0.19 -6.31 15.97
C ASP A 136 0.51 -5.05 15.12
N VAL A 137 0.39 -5.17 13.80
CA VAL A 137 0.65 -4.09 12.85
C VAL A 137 -0.67 -3.40 12.53
N PRO A 138 -0.88 -2.13 12.95
CA PRO A 138 -2.10 -1.40 12.64
C PRO A 138 -2.14 -0.98 11.17
N GLY A 139 -3.24 -1.30 10.49
CA GLY A 139 -3.53 -0.78 9.15
C GLY A 139 -4.09 0.64 9.19
N ILE A 140 -4.06 1.32 8.04
CA ILE A 140 -4.60 2.68 7.87
C ILE A 140 -6.07 2.76 8.32
N MET A 141 -6.88 1.73 8.03
CA MET A 141 -8.30 1.70 8.38
C MET A 141 -8.54 1.41 9.87
N ASN A 142 -7.58 0.78 10.56
CA ASN A 142 -7.77 0.23 11.90
C ASN A 142 -6.96 0.96 13.00
N VAL A 143 -6.13 1.93 12.63
CA VAL A 143 -5.26 2.65 13.57
C VAL A 143 -6.07 3.47 14.58
N LYS A 144 -5.64 3.43 15.84
CA LYS A 144 -6.22 4.23 16.92
C LYS A 144 -5.81 5.70 16.78
N GLY A 145 -6.77 6.61 16.95
CA GLY A 145 -6.54 8.05 16.76
C GLY A 145 -6.79 8.55 15.33
N LYS A 146 -7.30 7.69 14.44
CA LYS A 146 -7.85 8.11 13.15
C LYS A 146 -9.10 8.96 13.35
N ILE A 147 -9.39 9.83 12.38
CA ILE A 147 -10.65 10.57 12.32
C ILE A 147 -11.65 9.72 11.54
N ALA A 148 -12.88 9.62 12.05
CA ALA A 148 -13.98 9.04 11.29
C ALA A 148 -14.91 10.13 10.77
N HIS A 149 -15.34 9.99 9.51
CA HIS A 149 -16.42 10.76 8.92
C HIS A 149 -17.50 9.77 8.46
N ILE A 150 -18.68 9.91 9.05
CA ILE A 150 -19.85 9.12 8.66
C ILE A 150 -20.35 9.68 7.34
N ARG A 151 -20.30 8.85 6.32
CA ARG A 151 -20.69 9.22 4.97
C ARG A 151 -22.20 9.38 4.83
N SER A 152 -22.62 10.26 3.94
CA SER A 152 -24.00 10.33 3.47
C SER A 152 -24.28 9.29 2.36
N ASP A 153 -25.51 9.25 1.85
CA ASP A 153 -25.86 8.34 0.75
C ASP A 153 -25.33 8.88 -0.59
N TRP A 154 -24.27 8.26 -1.10
CA TRP A 154 -23.64 8.57 -2.38
C TRP A 154 -24.45 8.11 -3.60
N MET A 155 -25.63 7.55 -3.40
CA MET A 155 -26.59 7.36 -4.50
C MET A 155 -27.15 8.70 -5.00
N LYS A 156 -27.22 9.72 -4.13
CA LYS A 156 -27.63 11.07 -4.51
C LYS A 156 -26.42 11.87 -4.99
N SER A 157 -26.57 12.53 -6.13
CA SER A 157 -25.54 13.36 -6.75
C SER A 157 -25.08 14.50 -5.82
N GLY A 158 -23.76 14.74 -5.74
CA GLY A 158 -23.17 15.86 -4.99
C GLY A 158 -22.85 15.58 -3.51
N ASN A 159 -23.42 14.50 -2.95
CA ASN A 159 -23.11 14.07 -1.59
C ASN A 159 -21.67 13.59 -1.46
N ALA A 160 -21.12 12.93 -2.49
CA ALA A 160 -19.75 12.41 -2.44
C ALA A 160 -18.73 13.54 -2.39
N PHE A 161 -18.91 14.58 -3.20
CA PHE A 161 -18.09 15.78 -3.14
C PHE A 161 -18.14 16.46 -1.76
N THR A 162 -19.34 16.62 -1.21
CA THR A 162 -19.54 17.27 0.10
C THR A 162 -18.84 16.51 1.22
N ASP A 163 -19.04 15.20 1.31
CA ASP A 163 -18.40 14.35 2.33
C ASP A 163 -16.87 14.38 2.23
N VAL A 164 -16.33 14.38 1.01
CA VAL A 164 -14.89 14.46 0.78
C VAL A 164 -14.32 15.82 1.20
N VAL A 165 -15.03 16.91 0.92
CA VAL A 165 -14.67 18.27 1.38
C VAL A 165 -14.71 18.34 2.91
N GLU A 166 -15.73 17.76 3.56
CA GLU A 166 -15.81 17.72 5.02
C GLU A 166 -14.69 16.89 5.65
N ALA A 167 -14.38 15.72 5.09
CA ALA A 167 -13.25 14.90 5.54
C ALA A 167 -11.92 15.65 5.42
N ARG A 168 -11.69 16.34 4.30
CA ARG A 168 -10.53 17.21 4.10
C ARG A 168 -10.49 18.35 5.12
N ASN A 169 -11.62 19.01 5.37
CA ASN A 169 -11.69 20.12 6.34
C ASN A 169 -11.38 19.66 7.77
N LYS A 170 -11.81 18.45 8.16
CA LYS A 170 -11.44 17.84 9.45
C LYS A 170 -9.93 17.65 9.59
N LEU A 171 -9.26 17.18 8.53
CA LEU A 171 -7.80 17.05 8.52
C LEU A 171 -7.11 18.42 8.57
N LEU A 172 -7.62 19.40 7.82
CA LEU A 172 -7.09 20.76 7.78
C LEU A 172 -7.19 21.46 9.14
N GLN A 173 -8.27 21.26 9.89
CA GLN A 173 -8.44 21.81 11.24
C GLN A 173 -7.39 21.28 12.23
N LEU A 174 -6.84 20.08 11.98
CA LEU A 174 -5.74 19.52 12.77
C LEU A 174 -4.34 19.92 12.27
N GLY A 175 -4.26 20.84 11.30
CA GLY A 175 -3.00 21.35 10.77
C GLY A 175 -2.33 20.44 9.73
N HIS A 176 -3.02 19.41 9.24
CA HIS A 176 -2.55 18.63 8.09
C HIS A 176 -2.96 19.39 6.84
N THR A 177 -2.00 19.86 6.04
CA THR A 177 -2.29 20.75 4.90
C THR A 177 -2.30 20.03 3.54
N GLY A 178 -1.96 18.74 3.51
CA GLY A 178 -1.84 17.95 2.28
C GLY A 178 -0.41 17.95 1.71
N PRO A 179 -0.16 17.22 0.62
CA PRO A 179 -1.13 16.77 -0.39
C PRO A 179 -2.02 15.58 0.05
N TYR A 180 -3.28 15.59 -0.37
CA TYR A 180 -4.27 14.59 0.03
C TYR A 180 -4.48 13.52 -1.04
N ALA A 181 -4.46 12.26 -0.63
CA ALA A 181 -4.88 11.11 -1.44
C ALA A 181 -6.23 10.60 -0.96
N LEU A 182 -7.07 10.22 -1.92
CA LEU A 182 -8.35 9.54 -1.66
C LEU A 182 -8.25 8.10 -2.15
N VAL A 183 -8.47 7.14 -1.26
CA VAL A 183 -8.53 5.71 -1.62
C VAL A 183 -9.92 5.19 -1.32
N LEU A 184 -10.54 4.53 -2.30
CA LEU A 184 -11.92 4.06 -2.23
C LEU A 184 -12.04 2.58 -2.51
N SER A 185 -13.11 1.97 -2.03
CA SER A 185 -13.54 0.67 -2.54
C SER A 185 -14.05 0.78 -3.98
N PRO A 186 -14.00 -0.31 -4.78
CA PRO A 186 -14.39 -0.26 -6.19
C PRO A 186 -15.85 0.15 -6.40
N GLU A 187 -16.74 -0.22 -5.46
CA GLU A 187 -18.14 0.19 -5.49
C GLU A 187 -18.29 1.72 -5.38
N LEU A 188 -17.61 2.33 -4.40
CA LEU A 188 -17.65 3.78 -4.20
C LEU A 188 -16.97 4.52 -5.35
N TYR A 189 -15.86 3.99 -5.85
CA TYR A 189 -15.18 4.55 -7.00
C TYR A 189 -16.12 4.61 -8.22
N ALA A 190 -16.89 3.55 -8.48
CA ALA A 190 -17.89 3.53 -9.54
C ALA A 190 -19.05 4.54 -9.32
N LEU A 191 -19.43 4.82 -8.07
CA LEU A 191 -20.47 5.82 -7.77
C LEU A 191 -20.04 7.25 -8.12
N ILE A 192 -18.77 7.60 -7.91
CA ILE A 192 -18.23 8.94 -8.18
C ILE A 192 -18.05 9.20 -9.69
N HIS A 193 -17.96 8.15 -10.51
CA HIS A 193 -17.94 8.26 -11.98
C HIS A 193 -19.31 8.58 -12.61
N ARG A 194 -20.31 8.88 -11.80
CA ARG A 194 -21.63 9.33 -12.29
C ARG A 194 -21.58 10.80 -12.69
N VAL A 195 -22.45 11.14 -13.64
CA VAL A 195 -22.65 12.53 -14.08
C VAL A 195 -23.44 13.27 -13.01
N HIS A 196 -22.97 14.46 -12.65
CA HIS A 196 -23.65 15.28 -11.65
C HIS A 196 -24.96 15.84 -12.23
N GLU A 197 -26.07 15.70 -11.49
CA GLU A 197 -27.39 16.14 -11.95
C GLU A 197 -27.40 17.63 -12.34
N GLY A 198 -27.78 17.93 -13.59
CA GLY A 198 -27.84 19.30 -14.11
C GLY A 198 -26.52 19.85 -14.68
N THR A 199 -25.42 19.08 -14.65
CA THR A 199 -24.16 19.45 -15.31
C THR A 199 -23.66 18.29 -16.19
N HIS A 200 -22.88 18.59 -17.22
CA HIS A 200 -22.27 17.56 -18.07
C HIS A 200 -20.88 17.10 -17.57
N VAL A 201 -20.57 17.39 -16.31
CA VAL A 201 -19.25 17.17 -15.70
C VAL A 201 -19.34 15.98 -14.74
N LEU A 202 -18.27 15.19 -14.67
CA LEU A 202 -18.19 14.05 -13.76
C LEU A 202 -17.83 14.55 -12.35
N GLU A 203 -18.46 13.97 -11.32
CA GLU A 203 -18.18 14.35 -9.93
C GLU A 203 -16.71 14.09 -9.54
N ILE A 204 -16.08 13.08 -10.16
CA ILE A 204 -14.67 12.75 -9.95
C ILE A 204 -13.70 13.87 -10.34
N GLU A 205 -14.05 14.71 -11.31
CA GLU A 205 -13.15 15.77 -11.80
C GLU A 205 -12.97 16.85 -10.74
N HIS A 206 -14.06 17.29 -10.12
CA HIS A 206 -14.01 18.23 -8.99
C HIS A 206 -13.27 17.64 -7.79
N ILE A 207 -13.47 16.35 -7.49
CA ILE A 207 -12.75 15.70 -6.39
C ILE A 207 -11.24 15.60 -6.71
N ARG A 208 -10.87 15.39 -7.98
CA ARG A 208 -9.47 15.31 -8.40
C ARG A 208 -8.73 16.63 -8.23
N GLU A 209 -9.40 17.76 -8.43
CA GLU A 209 -8.82 19.09 -8.15
C GLU A 209 -8.54 19.29 -6.65
N LEU A 210 -9.36 18.71 -5.78
CA LEU A 210 -9.15 18.76 -4.32
C LEU A 210 -8.09 17.77 -3.83
N MET A 211 -8.01 16.60 -4.44
CA MET A 211 -7.12 15.50 -4.07
C MET A 211 -5.87 15.48 -4.93
N THR A 212 -4.93 16.38 -4.60
CA THR A 212 -3.72 16.60 -5.39
C THR A 212 -2.76 15.41 -5.44
N ALA A 213 -2.79 14.50 -4.45
CA ALA A 213 -1.98 13.28 -4.50
C ALA A 213 -2.65 12.15 -5.31
N GLY A 214 -3.90 12.34 -5.74
CA GLY A 214 -4.61 11.42 -6.61
C GLY A 214 -5.78 10.69 -5.94
N ILE A 215 -6.58 10.05 -6.79
CA ILE A 215 -7.71 9.21 -6.39
C ILE A 215 -7.40 7.78 -6.84
N TYR A 216 -7.44 6.86 -5.90
CA TYR A 216 -7.14 5.46 -6.12
C TYR A 216 -8.32 4.58 -5.70
N GLN A 217 -8.37 3.40 -6.28
CA GLN A 217 -9.29 2.34 -5.87
C GLN A 217 -8.49 1.12 -5.49
N THR A 218 -8.93 0.41 -4.45
CA THR A 218 -8.33 -0.87 -4.05
C THR A 218 -9.43 -1.88 -3.71
N PRO A 219 -9.34 -3.12 -4.19
CA PRO A 219 -10.30 -4.18 -3.85
C PRO A 219 -10.16 -4.66 -2.39
N VAL A 220 -9.09 -4.26 -1.71
CA VAL A 220 -8.77 -4.70 -0.35
C VAL A 220 -9.67 -4.03 0.70
N ILE A 221 -10.11 -2.80 0.43
CA ILE A 221 -11.11 -2.13 1.27
C ILE A 221 -12.47 -2.76 0.99
N LYS A 222 -12.92 -3.61 1.92
CA LYS A 222 -14.21 -4.30 1.82
C LYS A 222 -15.38 -3.34 2.07
N GLY A 223 -16.48 -3.63 1.38
CA GLY A 223 -17.73 -2.89 1.51
C GLY A 223 -17.67 -1.50 0.88
N LYS A 224 -18.53 -0.61 1.35
CA LYS A 224 -18.61 0.78 0.88
C LYS A 224 -17.82 1.64 1.83
N ARG A 225 -16.50 1.60 1.76
CA ARG A 225 -15.61 2.40 2.61
C ARG A 225 -14.55 3.11 1.78
N GLY A 226 -13.98 4.16 2.36
CA GLY A 226 -12.88 4.90 1.77
C GLY A 226 -12.03 5.57 2.83
N VAL A 227 -10.94 6.19 2.42
CA VAL A 227 -10.05 6.92 3.31
C VAL A 227 -9.42 8.10 2.58
N VAL A 228 -9.35 9.23 3.28
CA VAL A 228 -8.60 10.42 2.89
C VAL A 228 -7.35 10.49 3.76
N ILE A 229 -6.19 10.65 3.15
CA ILE A 229 -4.88 10.60 3.83
C ILE A 229 -4.04 11.79 3.35
N ASP A 230 -3.34 12.45 4.28
CA ASP A 230 -2.24 13.36 3.94
C ASP A 230 -0.93 12.55 3.76
N THR A 231 -0.42 12.51 2.53
CA THR A 231 0.59 11.53 2.07
C THR A 231 2.01 11.80 2.52
N GLY A 232 2.28 12.87 3.26
CA GLY A 232 3.64 13.23 3.65
C GLY A 232 4.33 12.15 4.50
N ARG A 233 5.63 11.91 4.25
CA ARG A 233 6.51 11.01 5.03
C ARG A 233 6.47 11.23 6.55
N GLN A 234 6.13 12.44 7.00
CA GLN A 234 5.93 12.77 8.41
C GLN A 234 4.70 12.09 9.03
N ASN A 235 3.72 11.70 8.20
CA ASN A 235 2.47 11.08 8.62
C ASN A 235 2.53 9.56 8.48
N ILE A 236 2.92 9.08 7.30
CA ILE A 236 2.99 7.65 6.97
C ILE A 236 4.18 7.37 6.05
N ASP A 237 4.87 6.27 6.29
CA ASP A 237 5.83 5.71 5.34
C ASP A 237 5.81 4.18 5.34
N LEU A 238 6.20 3.57 4.21
CA LEU A 238 6.31 2.13 4.08
C LEU A 238 7.77 1.72 4.28
N ALA A 239 8.07 1.04 5.37
CA ALA A 239 9.41 0.53 5.61
C ALA A 239 9.60 -0.76 4.81
N VAL A 240 10.56 -0.76 3.88
CA VAL A 240 10.90 -1.90 3.02
C VAL A 240 12.24 -2.46 3.48
N ALA A 241 12.25 -3.69 4.00
CA ALA A 241 13.50 -4.41 4.27
C ALA A 241 14.04 -5.02 2.98
N VAL A 242 13.19 -5.81 2.32
CA VAL A 242 13.49 -6.48 1.05
C VAL A 242 12.35 -6.17 0.10
N ASP A 243 12.68 -5.63 -1.07
CA ASP A 243 11.71 -5.37 -2.13
C ASP A 243 11.29 -6.69 -2.81
N VAL A 244 10.29 -6.66 -3.70
CA VAL A 244 9.80 -7.84 -4.42
C VAL A 244 10.95 -8.57 -5.11
N GLN A 245 11.20 -9.80 -4.69
CA GLN A 245 12.20 -10.67 -5.27
C GLN A 245 11.65 -12.08 -5.50
N THR A 246 12.31 -12.79 -6.41
CA THR A 246 12.07 -14.21 -6.66
C THR A 246 13.24 -15.04 -6.16
N ALA A 247 12.91 -16.19 -5.56
CA ALA A 247 13.85 -17.18 -5.06
C ALA A 247 13.50 -18.57 -5.63
N PHE A 248 14.52 -19.38 -5.88
CA PHE A 248 14.37 -20.80 -6.10
C PHE A 248 14.43 -21.52 -4.76
N LEU A 249 13.48 -22.44 -4.51
CA LEU A 249 13.38 -23.17 -3.25
C LEU A 249 14.03 -24.54 -3.36
N ASP A 250 13.42 -25.42 -4.16
CA ASP A 250 13.82 -26.82 -4.29
C ASP A 250 13.19 -27.47 -5.53
N THR A 251 13.54 -28.72 -5.78
CA THR A 251 12.88 -29.61 -6.72
C THR A 251 12.01 -30.63 -6.00
N GLU A 252 10.72 -30.68 -6.33
CA GLU A 252 9.79 -31.67 -5.75
C GLU A 252 8.99 -32.33 -6.87
N ASN A 253 8.90 -33.67 -6.85
CA ASN A 253 8.18 -34.45 -7.86
C ASN A 253 8.61 -34.10 -9.30
N MET A 254 9.92 -33.92 -9.51
CA MET A 254 10.55 -33.46 -10.75
C MET A 254 10.21 -32.01 -11.14
N ASN A 255 9.40 -31.28 -10.38
CA ASN A 255 9.05 -29.89 -10.69
C ASN A 255 9.90 -28.91 -9.88
N TYR A 256 9.97 -27.67 -10.36
CA TYR A 256 10.81 -26.64 -9.78
C TYR A 256 9.96 -25.67 -8.96
N LEU A 257 10.25 -25.56 -7.66
CA LEU A 257 9.56 -24.69 -6.72
C LEU A 257 10.25 -23.34 -6.65
N PHE A 258 9.46 -22.29 -6.80
CA PHE A 258 9.90 -20.91 -6.68
C PHE A 258 9.01 -20.15 -5.71
N ARG A 259 9.54 -19.04 -5.19
CA ARG A 259 8.84 -18.13 -4.28
C ARG A 259 9.02 -16.70 -4.74
N VAL A 260 7.92 -15.97 -4.84
CA VAL A 260 7.95 -14.50 -4.83
C VAL A 260 7.83 -14.07 -3.37
N TYR A 261 8.68 -13.17 -2.91
CA TYR A 261 8.62 -12.65 -1.55
C TYR A 261 9.05 -11.20 -1.46
N GLU A 262 8.63 -10.56 -0.38
CA GLU A 262 9.05 -9.22 0.02
C GLU A 262 8.92 -9.09 1.54
N SER A 263 9.51 -8.04 2.11
CA SER A 263 9.45 -7.78 3.55
C SER A 263 9.21 -6.30 3.78
N VAL A 264 7.98 -5.98 4.16
CA VAL A 264 7.50 -4.59 4.27
C VAL A 264 6.61 -4.42 5.49
N VAL A 265 6.62 -3.22 6.07
CA VAL A 265 5.70 -2.85 7.15
C VAL A 265 5.28 -1.38 7.04
N PRO A 266 3.97 -1.07 7.11
CA PRO A 266 3.51 0.32 7.15
C PRO A 266 3.81 0.94 8.53
N ARG A 267 4.39 2.14 8.55
CA ARG A 267 4.61 2.90 9.77
C ARG A 267 3.74 4.14 9.77
N ILE A 268 2.75 4.15 10.65
CA ILE A 268 1.86 5.28 10.85
C ILE A 268 2.42 6.10 12.01
N LYS A 269 2.97 7.29 11.71
CA LYS A 269 3.54 8.19 12.71
C LYS A 269 2.49 9.13 13.27
N ARG A 270 1.60 9.64 12.43
CA ARG A 270 0.50 10.56 12.81
C ARG A 270 -0.85 10.00 12.40
N PRO A 271 -1.51 9.22 13.28
CA PRO A 271 -2.85 8.69 13.01
C PRO A 271 -3.91 9.76 12.72
N SER A 272 -3.74 10.96 13.29
CA SER A 272 -4.62 12.12 13.07
C SER A 272 -4.66 12.62 11.62
N ALA A 273 -3.69 12.22 10.79
CA ALA A 273 -3.62 12.59 9.37
C ALA A 273 -4.48 11.70 8.46
N ILE A 274 -5.23 10.76 9.05
CA ILE A 274 -6.06 9.79 8.36
C ILE A 274 -7.53 10.05 8.71
N CYS A 275 -8.36 10.23 7.70
CA CYS A 275 -9.81 10.33 7.84
C CYS A 275 -10.51 9.18 7.09
N THR A 276 -11.14 8.26 7.83
CA THR A 276 -11.92 7.17 7.24
C THR A 276 -13.33 7.64 6.88
N LEU A 277 -13.81 7.24 5.71
CA LEU A 277 -15.18 7.40 5.25
C LEU A 277 -15.93 6.11 5.58
N GLU A 278 -16.70 6.15 6.66
CA GLU A 278 -17.40 4.99 7.20
C GLU A 278 -18.86 4.96 6.71
N ASP A 279 -19.39 3.76 6.47
CA ASP A 279 -20.78 3.59 6.04
C ASP A 279 -21.72 3.83 7.23
N PRO A 280 -22.78 4.65 7.07
CA PRO A 280 -23.78 4.85 8.13
C PRO A 280 -24.43 3.54 8.60
N ASN A 281 -24.48 2.50 7.75
CA ASN A 281 -25.11 1.22 8.08
C ASN A 281 -24.20 0.22 8.80
N GLU A 282 -22.88 0.45 8.86
CA GLU A 282 -21.93 -0.43 9.55
C GLU A 282 -21.48 0.11 10.92
N SER A 283 -22.01 1.27 11.32
CA SER A 283 -21.72 1.91 12.61
C SER A 283 -22.57 1.36 13.77
N ALA A 284 -23.24 0.21 13.59
CA ALA A 284 -24.15 -0.42 14.55
C ALA A 284 -23.62 -1.78 15.04
#